data_AF-A0A2E6QH08-F1
#
_entry.id   AF-A0A2E6QH08-F1
#
_cell.length_a   1.000
_cell.length_b   1.000
_cell.length_c   1.000
_cell.angle_alpha   90.00
_cell.angle_beta   90.00
_cell.angle_gamma   90.00
#
_symmetry.space_group_name_H-M   'P 1'
#
loop_
_entity.id
_entity.type
_entity.pdbx_description
1 polymer ?
#
loop_
_entity_poly.entity_id
_entity_poly.type
_entity_poly.pdbx_seq_one_letter_code
_entity_poly.pdbx_strand_id
1 'polypeptide(L)' 'MRSGDSAISFLRAARLCCGAAFVVAAAPAWAGFAEGVAAYDRGDFAEAIAEWQPLADTGDKRSLYNLATMYRLGRGVA' A
#
# COMPACT_ATOMS: atom_id res chain seq x y z
N MET A 1 -26.46 48.79 19.89
CA MET A 1 -27.51 48.44 18.91
C MET A 1 -26.95 48.67 17.51
N ARG A 2 -27.17 47.69 16.63
CA ARG A 2 -26.84 47.65 15.18
C ARG A 2 -25.36 47.37 14.87
N SER A 3 -24.95 46.31 14.17
CA SER A 3 -25.57 45.08 13.63
C SER A 3 -24.48 44.40 12.79
N GLY A 4 -24.36 43.07 12.84
CA GLY A 4 -23.76 42.32 11.74
C GLY A 4 -22.61 41.40 12.12
N ASP A 5 -22.94 40.27 12.73
CA ASP A 5 -22.19 39.04 12.55
C ASP A 5 -22.12 38.72 11.05
N SER A 6 -20.93 38.83 10.48
CA SER A 6 -20.59 38.21 9.20
C SER A 6 -19.25 37.53 9.35
N ALA A 7 -19.32 36.23 9.66
CA ALA A 7 -18.35 35.21 9.32
C ALA A 7 -16.91 35.48 9.83
N ILE A 8 -16.45 34.78 10.87
CA ILE A 8 -15.88 33.43 10.71
C ILE A 8 -15.48 33.18 9.25
N SER A 9 -14.51 33.94 8.77
CA SER A 9 -13.97 33.77 7.44
C SER A 9 -12.53 34.21 7.46
N PHE A 10 -11.70 33.24 7.09
CA PHE A 10 -10.29 33.36 6.81
C PHE A 10 -9.43 33.45 8.07
N LEU A 11 -9.28 32.27 8.69
CA LEU A 11 -8.02 31.80 9.29
C LEU A 11 -6.84 32.48 8.58
N ARG A 12 -6.33 33.55 9.18
CA ARG A 12 -5.01 34.07 8.88
C ARG A 12 -4.03 33.16 9.58
N ALA A 13 -3.61 32.18 8.80
CA ALA A 13 -2.24 31.75 8.61
C ALA A 13 -1.23 32.20 9.67
N ALA A 14 -0.40 31.21 10.00
CA ALA A 14 0.95 31.33 10.51
C ALA A 14 1.09 31.64 12.00
N ARG A 15 1.30 30.57 12.77
CA ARG A 15 2.35 30.59 13.80
C ARG A 15 3.23 29.35 13.62
N LEU A 16 4.38 29.59 13.01
CA LEU A 16 5.55 28.71 13.06
C LEU A 16 5.85 28.38 14.53
N CYS A 17 5.92 27.09 14.86
CA CYS A 17 6.70 26.58 15.98
C CYS A 17 7.68 25.55 15.40
N CYS A 18 8.95 25.70 15.78
CA CYS A 18 10.06 24.85 15.36
C CYS A 18 9.76 23.36 15.54
N GLY A 19 9.95 22.61 14.46
CA GLY A 19 9.79 21.16 14.42
C GLY A 19 9.55 20.75 12.97
N ALA A 20 10.61 20.73 12.16
CA ALA A 20 10.54 20.10 10.85
C ALA A 20 10.32 18.60 11.06
N ALA A 21 9.06 18.19 11.19
CA ALA A 21 8.66 16.80 11.10
C ALA A 21 8.85 16.39 9.64
N PHE A 22 10.05 15.91 9.32
CA PHE A 22 10.30 15.18 8.08
C PHE A 22 9.56 13.85 8.21
N VAL A 23 8.27 13.87 7.92
CA VAL A 23 7.50 12.64 7.76
C VAL A 23 8.06 11.97 6.51
N VAL A 24 8.98 11.02 6.70
CA VAL A 24 9.33 10.05 5.68
C VAL A 24 8.04 9.26 5.43
N ALA A 25 7.28 9.67 4.42
CA ALA A 25 6.28 8.80 3.85
C ALA A 25 7.07 7.63 3.24
N ALA A 26 7.19 6.54 3.98
CA ALA A 26 7.60 5.27 3.39
C ALA A 26 6.58 5.02 2.28
N ALA A 27 6.99 5.22 1.02
CA ALA A 27 6.22 4.73 -0.10
C ALA A 27 5.94 3.25 0.24
N PRO A 28 4.69 2.77 0.15
CA PRO A 28 4.44 1.36 0.36
C PRO A 28 5.37 0.67 -0.63
N ALA A 29 6.37 -0.04 -0.14
CA ALA A 29 7.34 -0.62 -1.02
C ALA A 29 6.60 -1.72 -1.79
N TRP A 30 6.77 -1.79 -3.10
CA TRP A 30 6.37 -2.95 -3.91
C TRP A 30 7.20 -4.20 -3.54
N ALA A 31 7.80 -4.21 -2.34
CA ALA A 31 8.81 -5.12 -1.82
C ALA A 31 8.22 -6.41 -1.22
N GLY A 32 6.96 -6.71 -1.47
CA GLY A 32 6.49 -8.11 -1.43
C GLY A 32 6.02 -8.62 -2.79
N PHE A 33 5.60 -7.72 -3.70
CA PHE A 33 5.06 -8.17 -4.98
C PHE A 33 6.19 -8.62 -5.91
N ALA A 34 7.27 -7.85 -5.97
CA ALA A 34 8.41 -8.15 -6.84
C ALA A 34 9.15 -9.41 -6.40
N GLU A 35 9.17 -9.67 -5.10
CA GLU A 35 9.77 -10.81 -4.42
C GLU A 35 9.01 -12.07 -4.80
N GLY A 36 7.68 -12.03 -4.77
CA GLY A 36 6.84 -13.11 -5.29
C GLY A 36 7.02 -13.35 -6.79
N VAL A 37 7.19 -12.30 -7.60
CA VAL A 37 7.53 -12.43 -9.04
C VAL A 37 8.87 -13.13 -9.20
N ALA A 38 9.90 -12.68 -8.48
CA ALA A 38 11.23 -13.25 -8.56
C ALA A 38 11.25 -14.70 -8.08
N ALA A 39 10.49 -15.06 -7.04
CA ALA A 39 10.32 -16.44 -6.59
C ALA A 39 9.64 -17.30 -7.65
N TYR A 40 8.54 -16.82 -8.24
CA TYR A 40 7.83 -17.50 -9.31
C TYR A 40 8.72 -17.74 -10.54
N ASP A 41 9.52 -16.76 -10.93
CA ASP A 41 10.44 -16.85 -12.07
C ASP A 41 11.55 -17.89 -11.82
N ARG A 42 11.96 -18.09 -10.57
CA ARG A 42 12.87 -19.18 -10.16
C ARG A 42 12.18 -20.55 -10.07
N GLY A 43 10.87 -20.61 -10.23
CA GLY A 43 10.06 -21.82 -10.01
C GLY A 43 9.81 -22.16 -8.54
N ASP A 44 10.16 -21.25 -7.63
CA ASP A 44 9.91 -21.40 -6.19
C ASP A 44 8.48 -20.96 -5.88
N PHE A 45 7.55 -21.86 -6.17
CA PHE A 45 6.12 -21.58 -6.06
C PHE A 45 5.64 -21.46 -4.61
N ALA A 46 6.31 -22.10 -3.67
CA ALA A 46 5.97 -21.97 -2.25
C ALA A 46 6.31 -20.56 -1.75
N GLU A 47 7.50 -20.07 -2.08
CA GLU A 47 7.92 -18.72 -1.74
C GLU A 47 7.08 -17.66 -2.46
N ALA A 48 6.74 -17.88 -3.74
CA ALA A 48 5.85 -16.96 -4.48
C ALA A 48 4.47 -16.83 -3.82
N ILE A 49 3.91 -17.94 -3.30
CA ILE A 49 2.64 -17.91 -2.55
C ILE A 49 2.82 -17.17 -1.23
N ALA A 50 3.91 -17.41 -0.49
CA ALA A 50 4.19 -16.75 0.78
C ALA A 50 4.27 -15.22 0.65
N GLU A 51 4.89 -14.74 -0.42
CA GLU A 51 5.01 -13.30 -0.71
C GLU A 51 3.70 -12.67 -1.20
N TRP A 52 2.94 -13.37 -2.06
CA TRP A 52 1.71 -12.82 -2.63
C TRP A 52 0.48 -12.98 -1.75
N GLN A 53 0.42 -13.98 -0.87
CA GLN A 53 -0.74 -14.20 0.01
C GLN A 53 -1.08 -13.00 0.90
N PRO A 54 -0.15 -12.40 1.68
CA PRO A 54 -0.49 -11.26 2.52
C PRO A 54 -0.92 -10.04 1.70
N LEU A 55 -0.35 -9.85 0.51
CA LEU A 55 -0.75 -8.77 -0.40
C LEU A 55 -2.15 -9.00 -0.96
N ALA A 56 -2.46 -10.23 -1.34
CA ALA A 56 -3.79 -10.62 -1.78
C ALA A 56 -4.84 -10.44 -0.69
N ASP A 57 -4.50 -10.75 0.57
CA ASP A 57 -5.36 -10.57 1.74
C ASP A 57 -5.69 -9.08 1.99
N THR A 58 -4.79 -8.16 1.62
CA THR A 58 -5.05 -6.71 1.64
C THR A 58 -5.79 -6.18 0.40
N GLY A 59 -6.09 -7.05 -0.57
CA GLY A 59 -6.81 -6.68 -1.80
C GLY A 59 -5.92 -6.21 -2.95
N ASP A 60 -4.60 -6.46 -2.91
CA ASP A 60 -3.73 -6.20 -4.06
C ASP A 60 -4.13 -7.08 -5.24
N LYS A 61 -4.66 -6.43 -6.28
CA LYS A 61 -5.24 -7.11 -7.45
C LYS A 61 -4.22 -7.92 -8.24
N ARG A 62 -2.94 -7.52 -8.22
CA ARG A 62 -1.89 -8.21 -8.97
C ARG A 62 -1.55 -9.53 -8.29
N SER A 63 -1.45 -9.51 -6.98
CA SER A 63 -1.18 -10.67 -6.13
C SER A 63 -2.33 -11.68 -6.21
N LEU A 64 -3.59 -11.20 -6.11
CA LEU A 64 -4.78 -12.02 -6.34
C LEU A 64 -4.78 -12.70 -7.72
N TYR A 65 -4.46 -11.95 -8.77
CA TYR A 65 -4.39 -12.49 -10.14
C TYR A 65 -3.31 -13.58 -10.29
N ASN A 66 -2.13 -13.34 -9.72
CA ASN A 66 -1.02 -14.28 -9.81
C ASN A 66 -1.29 -15.56 -9.01
N LEU A 67 -1.81 -15.46 -7.78
CA LEU A 67 -2.21 -16.63 -6.97
C LEU A 67 -3.29 -17.45 -7.68
N ALA A 68 -4.33 -16.80 -8.20
CA ALA A 68 -5.38 -17.48 -8.95
C ALA A 68 -4.81 -18.23 -10.17
N THR A 69 -3.83 -17.63 -10.87
CA THR A 69 -3.14 -18.27 -11.99
C THR A 69 -2.32 -19.46 -11.54
N MET A 70 -1.57 -19.35 -10.42
CA MET A 70 -0.79 -20.45 -9.87
C MET A 70 -1.67 -21.63 -9.48
N TYR A 71 -2.75 -21.37 -8.74
CA TYR A 71 -3.70 -22.41 -8.33
C TYR A 71 -4.37 -23.07 -9.54
N ARG A 72 -4.78 -22.30 -10.56
CA ARG A 72 -5.32 -22.85 -11.82
C ARG A 72 -4.32 -23.78 -12.53
N LEU A 73 -3.03 -23.48 -12.44
CA LEU A 73 -1.96 -24.27 -13.04
C LEU A 73 -1.46 -25.42 -12.15
N GLY A 74 -2.01 -25.58 -10.95
CA GLY A 74 -1.56 -26.59 -9.99
C GLY A 74 -0.17 -26.32 -9.40
N ARG A 75 0.32 -25.07 -9.45
CA ARG A 75 1.65 -24.69 -8.94
C ARG A 75 1.59 -24.39 -7.45
N GLY A 76 2.36 -25.13 -6.65
CA GLY A 76 2.45 -24.94 -5.20
C GLY A 76 1.32 -25.60 -4.38
N VAL A 77 0.57 -26.53 -4.97
CA VAL A 77 -0.59 -27.22 -4.32
C VAL A 77 -0.44 -28.75 -4.25
N ALA A 78 0.72 -29.31 -4.64
CA ALA A 78 0.98 -30.74 -4.67
C ALA A 78 1.90 -31.19 -3.52
#